data_AF-A0A8T0I9A7-F1
#
_entry.id   AF-A0A8T0I9A7-F1
#
_cell.length_a   1.000
_cell.length_b   1.000
_cell.length_c   1.000
_cell.angle_alpha   90.00
_cell.angle_beta   90.00
_cell.angle_gamma   90.00
#
_symmetry.space_group_name_H-M   'P 1'
#
loop_
_entity.id
_entity.type
_entity.pdbx_description
1 polymer ?
#
loop_
_entity_poly.entity_id
_entity_poly.type
_entity_poly.pdbx_seq_one_letter_code
_entity_poly.pdbx_strand_id
1 'polypeptide(L)'
;MASYYHLIQSTGLLLAVQIILGTDLLVQAGSTDFKFLSFNTRDRDSFLMVNDVQHDAASSSFLMNPSGVTRGARLLYNKQVRMKDSASGAVASFHTAFTFEITGPDNGTENGHIVNGDGLAFTFARYSNFSDESAGYSLCLVNSIHNGMASNRVFAVEFDTFYNDMFNWLNEPSDSHIAVDINSVNSITSYNLCRLSANRTYCRYLCNGGNFTAWIDYDSASGFLLVFFTNGSLNDISMTKPTTPVIQVNLSSQEPGFVPLAQLVDDYMYVGFSSSTGIYTELNHIKAWMFSTSFEPGNIQVTQIVIGGSVAGTVALVAIVVLSICWWKYRHPLRIFVSHTGGEKGEKKNFPIHLSNALTSSWRLKNRFRVFIDRKHLRRGTPFPDEIQRELARVDLGIVVVTREFFEGKWPMMELAEMVKLQFNEPARVRILPLFYTLKPGEIRSLLTDGMLQAKWAKMATANHPIDVQCYEDAVEKLCIENGVEYNYSDLSHEEEYIDEILKEVSRMYREMRKKP
;
A
#
# COMPACT_ATOMS: atom_id res chain seq x y z
N MET A 1 -3.28 -18.94 23.28
CA MET A 1 -1.86 -19.08 22.87
C MET A 1 -1.74 -18.96 21.36
N ALA A 2 -2.29 -19.86 20.54
CA ALA A 2 -2.23 -19.78 19.07
C ALA A 2 -2.70 -18.45 18.45
N SER A 3 -3.79 -17.86 18.95
CA SER A 3 -4.31 -16.57 18.46
C SER A 3 -3.41 -15.37 18.78
N TYR A 4 -2.55 -15.47 19.81
CA TYR A 4 -1.58 -14.42 20.15
C TYR A 4 -0.35 -14.46 19.23
N TYR A 5 0.10 -15.66 18.86
CA TYR A 5 1.19 -15.86 17.90
C TYR A 5 0.82 -15.40 16.49
N HIS A 6 -0.40 -15.70 16.03
CA HIS A 6 -0.89 -15.21 14.74
C HIS A 6 -1.00 -13.68 14.69
N LEU A 7 -1.41 -13.05 15.79
CA LEU A 7 -1.49 -11.58 15.87
C LEU A 7 -0.09 -10.96 15.75
N ILE A 8 0.90 -11.47 16.49
CA ILE A 8 2.29 -10.97 16.46
C ILE A 8 2.92 -11.14 15.07
N GLN A 9 2.75 -12.30 14.43
CA GLN A 9 3.25 -12.53 13.07
C GLN A 9 2.57 -11.61 12.05
N SER A 10 1.24 -11.44 12.14
CA SER A 10 0.51 -10.55 11.24
C SER A 10 0.94 -9.09 11.38
N THR A 11 1.24 -8.63 12.61
CA THR A 11 1.73 -7.26 12.85
C THR A 11 3.16 -7.04 12.36
N GLY A 12 4.04 -8.03 12.49
CA GLY A 12 5.41 -7.94 11.97
C GLY A 12 5.43 -7.87 10.43
N LEU A 13 4.55 -8.65 9.77
CA LEU A 13 4.39 -8.62 8.33
C LEU A 13 3.85 -7.27 7.85
N LEU A 14 2.85 -6.71 8.55
CA LEU A 14 2.29 -5.39 8.23
C LEU A 14 3.34 -4.28 8.32
N LEU A 15 4.18 -4.32 9.35
CA LEU A 15 5.25 -3.34 9.56
C LEU A 15 6.31 -3.42 8.46
N ALA A 16 6.70 -4.64 8.06
CA ALA A 16 7.64 -4.86 6.97
C ALA A 16 7.07 -4.34 5.63
N VAL A 17 5.81 -4.63 5.34
CA VAL A 17 5.12 -4.13 4.14
C VAL A 17 5.03 -2.60 4.14
N GLN A 18 4.73 -1.97 5.28
CA GLN A 18 4.70 -0.51 5.39
C GLN A 18 6.07 0.15 5.20
N ILE A 19 7.13 -0.47 5.72
CA ILE A 19 8.50 0.02 5.51
C ILE A 19 8.87 -0.06 4.02
N ILE A 20 8.58 -1.19 3.36
CA ILE A 20 8.85 -1.40 1.93
C ILE A 20 8.05 -0.39 1.08
N LEU A 21 6.74 -0.27 1.32
CA LEU A 21 5.90 0.70 0.61
C LEU A 21 6.35 2.14 0.86
N GLY A 22 6.79 2.46 2.08
CA GLY A 22 7.31 3.78 2.42
C GLY A 22 8.62 4.11 1.71
N THR A 23 9.53 3.14 1.57
CA THR A 23 10.77 3.32 0.82
C THR A 23 10.52 3.43 -0.68
N ASP A 24 9.62 2.62 -1.23
CA ASP A 24 9.27 2.65 -2.65
C ASP A 24 8.60 3.98 -3.04
N LEU A 25 7.70 4.50 -2.20
CA LEU A 25 7.09 5.82 -2.41
C LEU A 25 8.12 6.96 -2.39
N LEU A 26 9.13 6.88 -1.52
CA LEU A 26 10.19 7.90 -1.44
C LEU A 26 11.15 7.84 -2.63
N VAL A 27 11.49 6.63 -3.11
CA VAL A 27 12.28 6.44 -4.34
C VAL A 27 11.51 7.00 -5.55
N GLN A 28 10.21 6.69 -5.64
CA GLN A 28 9.35 7.16 -6.74
C GLN A 28 9.07 8.67 -6.68
N ALA A 29 9.12 9.29 -5.50
CA ALA A 29 8.96 10.74 -5.33
C ALA A 29 10.16 11.56 -5.88
N GLY A 30 11.29 10.92 -6.19
CA GLY A 30 12.48 11.58 -6.74
C GLY A 30 12.74 11.32 -8.23
N SER A 31 12.13 10.30 -8.83
CA SER A 31 12.29 9.94 -10.24
C SER A 31 11.40 10.77 -11.17
N THR A 32 11.92 11.15 -12.32
CA THR A 32 11.10 11.66 -13.44
C THR A 32 10.93 10.56 -14.46
N ASP A 33 9.73 10.37 -15.00
CA ASP A 33 9.46 9.47 -16.12
C ASP A 33 8.38 10.11 -17.01
N PHE A 34 8.68 10.23 -18.30
CA PHE A 34 7.68 10.62 -19.29
C PHE A 34 8.00 10.03 -20.66
N LYS A 35 6.95 9.94 -21.49
CA LYS A 35 7.04 9.41 -22.84
C LYS A 35 6.05 10.10 -23.77
N PHE A 36 6.59 10.79 -24.78
CA PHE A 36 5.86 11.41 -25.88
C PHE A 36 6.29 10.76 -27.19
N LEU A 37 5.44 9.92 -27.78
CA LEU A 37 5.72 9.32 -29.10
C LEU A 37 5.37 10.25 -30.28
N SER A 38 4.69 11.36 -29.97
CA SER A 38 4.38 12.50 -30.82
C SER A 38 4.03 13.69 -29.91
N PHE A 39 4.05 14.92 -30.43
CA PHE A 39 3.67 16.11 -29.67
C PHE A 39 2.38 16.71 -30.22
N ASN A 40 1.26 16.39 -29.58
CA ASN A 40 -0.03 17.00 -29.88
C ASN A 40 -0.12 18.40 -29.24
N THR A 41 -1.12 19.19 -29.64
CA THR A 41 -1.33 20.55 -29.11
C THR A 41 -1.45 20.59 -27.58
N ARG A 42 -1.96 19.52 -26.95
CA ARG A 42 -2.06 19.43 -25.48
C ARG A 42 -0.71 19.21 -24.80
N ASP A 43 0.24 18.59 -25.50
CA ASP A 43 1.55 18.29 -24.93
C ASP A 43 2.42 19.56 -24.86
N ARG A 44 2.09 20.60 -25.64
CA ARG A 44 2.75 21.90 -25.66
C ARG A 44 2.99 22.49 -24.28
N ASP A 45 2.01 22.42 -23.40
CA ASP A 45 2.08 23.03 -22.08
C ASP A 45 3.04 22.28 -21.12
N SER A 46 3.51 21.09 -21.51
CA SER A 46 4.54 20.33 -20.79
C SER A 46 5.96 20.86 -21.03
N PHE A 47 6.13 21.84 -21.93
CA PHE A 47 7.43 22.34 -22.35
C PHE A 47 7.58 23.86 -22.22
N LEU A 48 8.79 24.29 -21.89
CA LEU A 48 9.23 25.67 -21.99
C LEU A 48 9.89 25.86 -23.36
N MET A 49 9.27 26.71 -24.16
CA MET A 49 9.79 27.15 -25.46
C MET A 49 10.54 28.46 -25.24
N VAL A 50 11.86 28.41 -25.35
CA VAL A 50 12.73 29.57 -25.14
C VAL A 50 13.20 30.09 -26.50
N ASN A 51 12.98 31.37 -26.75
CA ASN A 51 13.28 32.06 -28.01
C ASN A 51 12.54 31.43 -29.21
N ASP A 52 13.25 31.01 -30.25
CA ASP A 52 12.66 30.67 -31.56
C ASP A 52 12.24 29.19 -31.65
N VAL A 53 11.29 28.77 -30.82
CA VAL A 53 10.66 27.44 -30.87
C VAL A 53 9.19 27.57 -31.24
N GLN A 54 8.73 26.76 -32.19
CA GLN A 54 7.33 26.68 -32.59
C GLN A 54 6.80 25.25 -32.45
N HIS A 55 5.58 25.11 -31.94
CA HIS A 55 4.87 23.83 -32.02
C HIS A 55 4.25 23.71 -33.41
N ASP A 56 4.65 22.69 -34.16
CA ASP A 56 4.07 22.37 -35.46
C ASP A 56 3.02 21.26 -35.29
N ALA A 57 1.76 21.69 -35.23
CA ALA A 57 0.63 20.77 -35.07
C ALA A 57 0.43 19.85 -36.29
N ALA A 58 0.88 20.26 -37.50
CA ALA A 58 0.71 19.46 -38.70
C ALA A 58 1.65 18.24 -38.69
N SER A 59 2.89 18.43 -38.25
CA SER A 59 3.87 17.34 -38.09
C SER A 59 3.88 16.70 -36.70
N SER A 60 3.04 17.19 -35.77
CA SER A 60 3.02 16.77 -34.36
C SER A 60 4.41 16.83 -33.72
N SER A 61 5.12 17.93 -33.97
CA SER A 61 6.53 18.12 -33.58
C SER A 61 6.79 19.49 -33.00
N PHE A 62 7.99 19.69 -32.45
CA PHE A 62 8.53 21.02 -32.18
C PHE A 62 9.59 21.37 -33.19
N LEU A 63 9.44 22.55 -33.80
CA LEU A 63 10.37 23.12 -34.74
C LEU A 63 11.24 24.17 -34.06
N MET A 64 12.56 24.01 -34.17
CA MET A 64 13.54 24.96 -33.62
C MET A 64 14.16 25.81 -34.73
N ASN A 65 14.33 27.10 -34.43
CA ASN A 65 14.91 28.14 -35.28
C ASN A 65 14.23 28.37 -36.66
N PRO A 66 12.88 28.37 -36.78
CA PRO A 66 12.21 28.62 -38.06
C PRO A 66 12.43 30.02 -38.63
N SER A 67 12.91 30.98 -37.83
CA SER A 67 13.01 32.39 -38.21
C SER A 67 14.33 32.78 -38.90
N GLY A 68 15.18 31.80 -39.27
CA GLY A 68 16.33 32.02 -40.18
C GLY A 68 17.70 32.10 -39.49
N VAL A 69 18.57 33.00 -39.94
CA VAL A 69 20.00 33.08 -39.56
C VAL A 69 20.23 33.64 -38.16
N THR A 70 21.33 33.19 -37.53
CA THR A 70 21.80 33.67 -36.21
C THR A 70 20.66 33.61 -35.18
N ARG A 71 20.07 32.42 -35.05
CA ARG A 71 19.00 32.13 -34.09
C ARG A 71 19.46 31.06 -33.12
N GLY A 72 18.84 31.13 -31.96
CA GLY A 72 19.03 30.18 -30.88
C GLY A 72 17.69 29.83 -30.28
N ALA A 73 17.54 28.57 -29.90
CA ALA A 73 16.30 28.05 -29.35
C ALA A 73 16.59 26.94 -28.34
N ARG A 74 15.75 26.89 -27.29
CA ARG A 74 15.71 25.73 -26.37
C ARG A 74 14.29 25.26 -26.16
N LEU A 75 14.09 23.95 -26.26
CA LEU A 75 12.86 23.26 -25.89
C LEU A 75 13.14 22.44 -24.64
N LEU A 76 12.62 22.87 -23.49
CA LEU A 76 12.91 22.25 -22.19
C LEU A 76 11.65 21.64 -21.59
N TYR A 77 11.78 20.52 -20.87
CA TYR A 77 10.70 20.04 -20.02
C TYR A 77 10.38 21.09 -18.96
N ASN A 78 9.08 21.38 -18.75
CA ASN A 78 8.68 22.54 -17.95
C ASN A 78 8.89 22.39 -16.44
N LYS A 79 9.19 21.18 -15.98
CA LYS A 79 9.58 20.89 -14.60
C LYS A 79 11.06 20.53 -14.58
N GLN A 80 11.80 21.14 -13.67
CA GLN A 80 13.19 20.74 -13.44
C GLN A 80 13.23 19.29 -12.93
N VAL A 81 14.18 18.53 -13.46
CA VAL A 81 14.39 17.12 -13.15
C VAL A 81 15.40 17.03 -12.02
N ARG A 82 15.11 16.20 -11.02
CA ARG A 82 16.06 15.89 -9.95
C ARG A 82 17.19 15.02 -10.49
N MET A 83 18.40 15.57 -10.56
CA MET A 83 19.59 14.89 -11.09
C MET A 83 20.52 14.39 -9.99
N LYS A 84 20.41 14.95 -8.79
CA LYS A 84 21.29 14.63 -7.67
C LYS A 84 20.52 14.62 -6.34
N ASP A 85 20.86 13.65 -5.49
CA ASP A 85 20.36 13.58 -4.13
C ASP A 85 21.18 14.50 -3.23
N SER A 86 20.54 15.49 -2.64
CA SER A 86 21.19 16.54 -1.85
C SER A 86 21.83 16.02 -0.56
N ALA A 87 21.36 14.89 -0.01
CA ALA A 87 21.84 14.34 1.25
C ALA A 87 23.09 13.46 1.08
N SER A 88 23.08 12.60 0.05
CA SER A 88 24.15 11.64 -0.24
C SER A 88 25.13 12.15 -1.31
N GLY A 89 24.74 13.14 -2.11
CA GLY A 89 25.46 13.58 -3.30
C GLY A 89 25.35 12.61 -4.48
N ALA A 90 24.53 11.55 -4.38
CA ALA A 90 24.37 10.54 -5.42
C ALA A 90 23.69 11.13 -6.67
N VAL A 91 24.22 10.80 -7.84
CA VAL A 91 23.66 11.23 -9.14
C VAL A 91 22.66 10.19 -9.61
N ALA A 92 21.59 10.64 -10.25
CA ALA A 92 20.63 9.74 -10.90
C ALA A 92 21.28 9.05 -12.12
N SER A 93 21.01 7.76 -12.28
CA SER A 93 21.05 7.13 -13.60
C SER A 93 19.94 7.74 -14.46
N PHE A 94 20.17 7.89 -15.76
CA PHE A 94 19.14 8.40 -16.66
C PHE A 94 19.10 7.63 -17.97
N HIS A 95 17.91 7.59 -18.55
CA HIS A 95 17.66 7.07 -19.87
C HIS A 95 16.87 8.11 -20.65
N THR A 96 17.28 8.38 -21.88
CA THR A 96 16.50 9.22 -22.80
C THR A 96 16.53 8.62 -24.18
N ALA A 97 15.43 8.78 -24.91
CA ALA A 97 15.36 8.45 -26.31
C ALA A 97 14.50 9.47 -27.05
N PHE A 98 14.95 9.92 -28.20
CA PHE A 98 14.20 10.90 -28.99
C PHE A 98 14.37 10.68 -30.48
N THR A 99 13.32 11.04 -31.21
CA THR A 99 13.34 11.09 -32.67
C THR A 99 13.41 12.54 -33.11
N PHE A 100 14.34 12.84 -34.01
CA PHE A 100 14.48 14.14 -34.64
C PHE A 100 14.65 14.03 -36.15
N GLU A 101 14.44 15.13 -36.83
CA GLU A 101 14.66 15.29 -38.27
C GLU A 101 15.31 16.65 -38.50
N ILE A 102 16.34 16.68 -39.34
CA ILE A 102 17.01 17.92 -39.74
C ILE A 102 16.83 18.09 -41.24
N THR A 103 16.28 19.25 -41.63
CA THR A 103 16.12 19.64 -43.04
C THR A 103 16.73 21.01 -43.25
N GLY A 104 17.43 21.18 -44.36
CA GLY A 104 18.05 22.45 -44.70
C GLY A 104 17.53 22.96 -46.04
N PRO A 105 17.32 24.28 -46.21
CA PRO A 105 17.13 24.82 -47.54
C PRO A 105 18.41 24.59 -48.38
N ASP A 106 18.26 24.16 -49.62
CA ASP A 106 19.37 23.96 -50.56
C ASP A 106 19.84 25.30 -51.18
N ASN A 107 19.95 26.34 -50.37
CA ASN A 107 20.28 27.71 -50.80
C ASN A 107 21.61 28.26 -50.26
N GLY A 108 22.17 27.66 -49.19
CA GLY A 108 23.53 27.94 -48.74
C GLY A 108 24.53 27.13 -49.55
N THR A 109 25.51 27.77 -50.19
CA THR A 109 26.60 27.07 -50.87
C THR A 109 27.97 27.56 -50.43
N GLU A 110 28.86 26.62 -50.14
CA GLU A 110 30.26 26.83 -49.81
C GLU A 110 31.14 25.94 -50.68
N ASN A 111 32.13 26.53 -51.35
CA ASN A 111 33.00 25.83 -52.30
C ASN A 111 32.25 25.01 -53.37
N GLY A 112 31.03 25.43 -53.75
CA GLY A 112 30.18 24.76 -54.73
C GLY A 112 29.32 23.62 -54.16
N HIS A 113 29.30 23.43 -52.84
CA HIS A 113 28.52 22.39 -52.16
C HIS A 113 27.46 23.01 -51.27
N ILE A 114 26.32 22.33 -51.13
CA ILE A 114 25.24 22.80 -50.25
C ILE A 114 25.70 22.60 -48.80
N VAL A 115 25.54 23.64 -47.98
CA VAL A 115 25.88 23.64 -46.55
C VAL A 115 24.69 24.11 -45.73
N ASN A 116 24.51 23.47 -44.57
CA ASN A 116 23.49 23.77 -43.59
C ASN A 116 24.12 23.74 -42.20
N GLY A 117 23.47 24.38 -41.24
CA GLY A 117 23.99 24.46 -39.89
C GLY A 117 22.98 25.05 -38.90
N ASP A 118 23.22 24.93 -37.60
CA ASP A 118 24.49 24.43 -37.02
C ASP A 118 24.32 23.14 -36.20
N GLY A 119 23.09 22.66 -36.02
CA GLY A 119 22.82 21.38 -35.37
C GLY A 119 21.82 21.46 -34.22
N LEU A 120 21.81 20.36 -33.46
CA LEU A 120 20.90 20.07 -32.36
C LEU A 120 21.67 19.43 -31.21
N ALA A 121 21.33 19.73 -29.96
CA ALA A 121 21.89 19.08 -28.80
C ALA A 121 20.80 18.68 -27.79
N PHE A 122 20.86 17.44 -27.30
CA PHE A 122 20.18 17.09 -26.06
C PHE A 122 21.00 17.61 -24.88
N THR A 123 20.40 18.32 -23.94
CA THR A 123 21.15 19.04 -22.90
C THR A 123 20.52 18.96 -21.51
N PHE A 124 21.39 18.97 -20.49
CA PHE A 124 21.06 19.41 -19.14
C PHE A 124 21.59 20.82 -18.93
N ALA A 125 20.71 21.73 -18.53
CA ALA A 125 21.03 23.13 -18.31
C ALA A 125 20.56 23.60 -16.93
N ARG A 126 21.40 24.38 -16.26
CA ARG A 126 21.06 25.01 -14.98
C ARG A 126 19.95 26.07 -15.13
N TYR A 127 20.00 26.83 -16.21
CA TYR A 127 19.05 27.89 -16.51
C TYR A 127 18.31 27.61 -17.82
N SER A 128 17.06 28.08 -17.90
CA SER A 128 16.26 27.92 -19.11
C SER A 128 16.74 28.83 -20.24
N ASN A 129 17.19 30.04 -19.91
CA ASN A 129 17.74 31.00 -20.87
C ASN A 129 19.22 30.75 -21.18
N PHE A 130 19.69 31.41 -22.23
CA PHE A 130 21.08 31.48 -22.67
C PHE A 130 21.40 32.91 -23.11
N SER A 131 22.69 33.24 -23.24
CA SER A 131 23.12 34.58 -23.67
C SER A 131 22.92 34.79 -25.18
N ASP A 132 22.70 36.04 -25.59
CA ASP A 132 22.44 36.42 -26.99
C ASP A 132 23.63 36.18 -27.97
N GLU A 133 24.77 35.71 -27.47
CA GLU A 133 25.99 35.39 -28.24
C GLU A 133 26.31 33.88 -28.24
N SER A 134 25.27 33.04 -28.20
CA SER A 134 25.39 31.58 -28.07
C SER A 134 24.92 30.82 -29.33
N ALA A 135 24.55 31.54 -30.39
CA ALA A 135 24.10 30.96 -31.67
C ALA A 135 25.26 30.39 -32.52
N GLY A 136 24.94 29.76 -33.64
CA GLY A 136 25.90 29.08 -34.53
C GLY A 136 26.55 27.86 -33.86
N TYR A 137 27.87 27.70 -34.05
CA TYR A 137 28.70 26.61 -33.49
C TYR A 137 28.56 26.37 -31.99
N SER A 138 28.04 27.35 -31.22
CA SER A 138 27.89 27.20 -29.78
C SER A 138 26.64 26.44 -29.34
N LEU A 139 25.74 26.08 -30.29
CA LEU A 139 24.51 25.30 -30.08
C LEU A 139 23.59 25.81 -28.96
N CYS A 140 23.69 27.10 -28.63
CA CYS A 140 23.05 27.69 -27.46
C CYS A 140 23.42 27.02 -26.12
N LEU A 141 24.56 26.35 -26.05
CA LEU A 141 25.07 25.66 -24.85
C LEU A 141 25.94 26.59 -24.00
N VAL A 142 26.85 27.31 -24.66
CA VAL A 142 27.84 28.22 -24.06
C VAL A 142 28.05 29.44 -24.95
N ASN A 143 28.87 30.40 -24.53
CA ASN A 143 29.32 31.49 -25.40
C ASN A 143 30.84 31.55 -25.43
N SER A 144 31.38 32.35 -26.35
CA SER A 144 32.82 32.50 -26.56
C SER A 144 33.60 32.92 -25.31
N ILE A 145 32.98 33.68 -24.40
CA ILE A 145 33.60 34.19 -23.17
C ILE A 145 33.69 33.10 -22.09
N HIS A 146 32.64 32.28 -21.96
CA HIS A 146 32.52 31.32 -20.87
C HIS A 146 32.76 29.87 -21.30
N ASN A 147 33.14 29.62 -22.55
CA ASN A 147 33.45 28.28 -23.05
C ASN A 147 34.48 27.57 -22.16
N GLY A 148 34.13 26.39 -21.63
CA GLY A 148 34.96 25.61 -20.70
C GLY A 148 34.86 26.00 -19.22
N MET A 149 34.10 27.03 -18.85
CA MET A 149 33.95 27.42 -17.44
C MET A 149 33.03 26.46 -16.67
N ALA A 150 33.51 25.98 -15.52
CA ALA A 150 32.75 25.08 -14.64
C ALA A 150 31.43 25.69 -14.12
N SER A 151 31.29 27.01 -14.14
CA SER A 151 30.06 27.73 -13.79
C SER A 151 28.92 27.55 -14.79
N ASN A 152 29.20 27.07 -16.01
CA ASN A 152 28.18 26.84 -17.03
C ASN A 152 27.19 25.75 -16.58
N ARG A 153 27.70 24.69 -15.94
CA ARG A 153 26.91 23.53 -15.48
C ARG A 153 26.09 22.94 -16.64
N VAL A 154 26.73 22.75 -17.79
CA VAL A 154 26.07 22.24 -19.00
C VAL A 154 26.65 20.88 -19.37
N PHE A 155 25.74 19.93 -19.58
CA PHE A 155 25.99 18.66 -20.24
C PHE A 155 25.24 18.66 -21.55
N ALA A 156 25.84 18.14 -22.62
CA ALA A 156 25.12 17.90 -23.86
C ALA A 156 25.61 16.67 -24.61
N VAL A 157 24.71 16.13 -25.44
CA VAL A 157 25.05 15.27 -26.57
C VAL A 157 24.60 15.98 -27.83
N GLU A 158 25.56 16.47 -28.60
CA GLU A 158 25.33 17.22 -29.84
C GLU A 158 25.21 16.31 -31.06
N PHE A 159 24.47 16.80 -32.04
CA PHE A 159 24.21 16.27 -33.37
C PHE A 159 24.51 17.42 -34.34
N ASP A 160 25.78 17.58 -34.63
CA ASP A 160 26.33 18.71 -35.37
C ASP A 160 26.23 18.45 -36.88
N THR A 161 25.86 19.47 -37.63
CA THR A 161 25.64 19.46 -39.08
C THR A 161 26.57 20.40 -39.85
N PHE A 162 27.47 21.09 -39.18
CA PHE A 162 28.37 22.06 -39.78
C PHE A 162 29.83 21.75 -39.40
N TYR A 163 30.76 22.08 -40.30
CA TYR A 163 32.18 21.95 -40.02
C TYR A 163 32.80 23.33 -39.87
N ASN A 164 33.10 23.71 -38.65
CA ASN A 164 33.68 25.00 -38.27
C ASN A 164 35.21 25.02 -38.47
N ASP A 165 35.64 24.89 -39.73
CA ASP A 165 37.05 24.87 -40.13
C ASP A 165 37.85 26.14 -39.75
N MET A 166 37.16 27.26 -39.56
CA MET A 166 37.73 28.53 -39.08
C MET A 166 38.25 28.44 -37.64
N PHE A 167 37.79 27.47 -36.84
CA PHE A 167 38.15 27.29 -35.44
C PHE A 167 39.01 26.03 -35.23
N ASN A 168 40.30 26.11 -35.56
CA ASN A 168 41.26 25.01 -35.37
C ASN A 168 41.29 24.41 -33.95
N TRP A 169 40.82 25.14 -32.93
CA TRP A 169 40.76 24.69 -31.54
C TRP A 169 39.53 23.84 -31.20
N LEU A 170 38.50 23.82 -32.05
CA LEU A 170 37.25 23.07 -31.85
C LEU A 170 37.44 21.57 -32.18
N ASN A 171 38.34 21.26 -33.13
CA ASN A 171 38.78 19.91 -33.49
C ASN A 171 37.63 18.95 -33.86
N GLU A 172 36.66 19.46 -34.63
CA GLU A 172 35.53 18.66 -35.11
C GLU A 172 35.97 17.57 -36.08
N PRO A 173 35.33 16.39 -36.03
CA PRO A 173 35.71 15.27 -36.88
C PRO A 173 35.13 15.33 -38.29
N SER A 174 34.06 16.10 -38.53
CA SER A 174 33.35 16.22 -39.82
C SER A 174 32.15 17.17 -39.75
N ASP A 175 31.60 17.54 -40.92
CA ASP A 175 30.33 18.28 -41.13
C ASP A 175 29.05 17.48 -40.79
N SER A 176 29.21 16.30 -40.19
CA SER A 176 28.11 15.58 -39.57
C SER A 176 28.65 14.63 -38.51
N HIS A 177 28.36 14.91 -37.25
CA HIS A 177 28.88 14.11 -36.15
C HIS A 177 27.98 14.12 -34.91
N ILE A 178 28.23 13.17 -34.01
CA ILE A 178 27.61 13.12 -32.69
C ILE A 178 28.73 13.33 -31.69
N ALA A 179 28.53 14.15 -30.65
CA ALA A 179 29.56 14.39 -29.65
C ALA A 179 29.00 14.53 -28.25
N VAL A 180 29.88 14.47 -27.25
CA VAL A 180 29.53 14.67 -25.84
C VAL A 180 30.28 15.89 -25.32
N ASP A 181 29.53 16.83 -24.74
CA ASP A 181 30.01 18.14 -24.36
C ASP A 181 29.82 18.37 -22.86
N ILE A 182 30.86 18.94 -22.24
CA ILE A 182 30.86 19.26 -20.82
C ILE A 182 31.38 20.68 -20.63
N ASN A 183 30.49 21.60 -20.26
CA ASN A 183 30.76 23.03 -20.08
C ASN A 183 31.41 23.76 -21.27
N SER A 184 31.59 23.09 -22.41
CA SER A 184 32.36 23.54 -23.56
C SER A 184 31.81 22.90 -24.82
N VAL A 185 31.83 23.61 -25.94
CA VAL A 185 31.56 23.04 -27.29
C VAL A 185 32.76 22.27 -27.86
N ASN A 186 33.90 22.27 -27.16
CA ASN A 186 34.94 21.29 -27.42
C ASN A 186 34.52 19.96 -26.79
N SER A 187 34.02 19.05 -27.62
CA SER A 187 33.53 17.76 -27.18
C SER A 187 34.65 16.89 -26.57
N ILE A 188 34.32 16.16 -25.51
CA ILE A 188 35.25 15.22 -24.86
C ILE A 188 35.44 13.93 -25.68
N THR A 189 34.49 13.62 -26.55
CA THR A 189 34.51 12.50 -27.49
C THR A 189 33.47 12.73 -28.58
N SER A 190 33.72 12.19 -29.78
CA SER A 190 32.84 12.36 -30.93
C SER A 190 32.83 11.12 -31.83
N TYR A 191 31.77 10.99 -32.62
CA TYR A 191 31.56 9.96 -33.63
C TYR A 191 31.28 10.59 -34.99
N ASN A 192 32.17 10.36 -35.95
CA ASN A 192 32.05 10.85 -37.32
C ASN A 192 30.99 10.05 -38.10
N LEU A 193 29.85 10.68 -38.40
CA LEU A 193 28.75 10.07 -39.14
C LEU A 193 29.01 9.98 -40.65
N CYS A 194 29.93 10.79 -41.19
CA CYS A 194 30.29 10.73 -42.60
C CYS A 194 30.90 9.40 -43.02
N ARG A 195 31.38 8.59 -42.08
CA ARG A 195 31.79 7.20 -42.32
C ARG A 195 30.64 6.31 -42.82
N LEU A 196 29.41 6.67 -42.49
CA LEU A 196 28.17 6.01 -42.89
C LEU A 196 27.57 6.61 -44.18
N SER A 197 28.09 7.76 -44.64
CA SER A 197 27.61 8.43 -45.85
C SER A 197 28.28 7.89 -47.12
N ALA A 198 27.55 7.95 -48.23
CA ALA A 198 28.09 7.67 -49.56
C ALA A 198 29.08 8.76 -50.01
N ASN A 199 28.85 10.01 -49.61
CA ASN A 199 29.77 11.12 -49.85
C ASN A 199 30.53 11.44 -48.55
N ARG A 200 31.83 11.21 -48.52
CA ARG A 200 32.65 11.44 -47.31
C ARG A 200 33.22 12.85 -47.19
N THR A 201 33.09 13.66 -48.24
CA THR A 201 33.67 15.01 -48.30
C THR A 201 32.66 16.08 -47.90
N TYR A 202 31.38 15.89 -48.27
CA TYR A 202 30.26 16.74 -47.87
C TYR A 202 29.07 15.84 -47.57
N CYS A 203 29.02 15.35 -46.34
CA CYS A 203 28.29 14.12 -46.09
C CYS A 203 26.82 14.35 -45.77
N ARG A 204 26.47 15.56 -45.26
CA ARG A 204 25.10 16.01 -44.88
C ARG A 204 24.27 14.87 -44.28
N TYR A 205 24.89 14.02 -43.45
CA TYR A 205 24.28 12.74 -43.08
C TYR A 205 23.05 12.96 -42.23
N LEU A 206 23.13 13.88 -41.26
CA LEU A 206 22.02 14.29 -40.41
C LEU A 206 21.02 15.21 -41.13
N CYS A 207 21.50 16.14 -41.95
CA CYS A 207 20.66 17.10 -42.68
C CYS A 207 20.18 16.54 -44.04
N ASN A 208 19.40 15.45 -44.00
CA ASN A 208 18.87 14.78 -45.19
C ASN A 208 17.32 14.62 -45.19
N GLY A 209 16.64 15.18 -44.18
CA GLY A 209 15.18 15.05 -44.01
C GLY A 209 14.69 13.66 -43.60
N GLY A 210 15.59 12.77 -43.22
CA GLY A 210 15.26 11.48 -42.60
C GLY A 210 14.98 11.63 -41.11
N ASN A 211 14.14 10.74 -40.58
CA ASN A 211 14.00 10.59 -39.14
C ASN A 211 15.20 9.82 -38.58
N PHE A 212 15.80 10.37 -37.53
CA PHE A 212 16.84 9.72 -36.75
C PHE A 212 16.37 9.56 -35.32
N THR A 213 16.83 8.49 -34.67
CA THR A 213 16.57 8.26 -33.25
C THR A 213 17.86 8.01 -32.51
N ALA A 214 18.01 8.71 -31.40
CA ALA A 214 19.10 8.50 -30.46
C ALA A 214 18.59 7.94 -29.14
N TRP A 215 19.38 7.09 -28.50
CA TRP A 215 19.21 6.71 -27.10
C TRP A 215 20.47 7.09 -26.35
N ILE A 216 20.31 7.70 -25.17
CA ILE A 216 21.41 8.05 -24.29
C ILE A 216 21.13 7.43 -22.93
N ASP A 217 21.98 6.48 -22.54
CA ASP A 217 21.92 5.82 -21.25
C ASP A 217 23.11 6.26 -20.41
N TYR A 218 22.84 6.72 -19.20
CA TYR A 218 23.86 6.92 -18.20
C TYR A 218 23.57 6.03 -16.99
N ASP A 219 24.54 5.18 -16.67
CA ASP A 219 24.52 4.39 -15.45
C ASP A 219 25.41 5.04 -14.40
N SER A 220 24.81 5.55 -13.33
CA SER A 220 25.51 6.20 -12.22
C SER A 220 26.41 5.24 -11.44
N ALA A 221 26.13 3.93 -11.43
CA ALA A 221 26.92 2.95 -10.70
C ALA A 221 28.27 2.67 -11.39
N SER A 222 28.27 2.50 -12.72
CA SER A 222 29.50 2.30 -13.49
C SER A 222 30.12 3.60 -14.00
N GLY A 223 29.37 4.70 -14.01
CA GLY A 223 29.76 6.00 -14.53
C GLY A 223 29.78 6.09 -16.05
N PHE A 224 29.30 5.08 -16.78
CA PHE A 224 29.32 5.07 -18.24
C PHE A 224 28.10 5.78 -18.84
N LEU A 225 28.37 6.63 -19.83
CA LEU A 225 27.42 7.17 -20.78
C LEU A 225 27.54 6.39 -22.10
N LEU A 226 26.42 5.87 -22.59
CA LEU A 226 26.31 5.15 -23.86
C LEU A 226 25.34 5.90 -24.78
N VAL A 227 25.81 6.29 -25.95
CA VAL A 227 24.97 6.91 -27.00
C VAL A 227 24.78 5.90 -28.12
N PHE A 228 23.53 5.65 -28.48
CA PHE A 228 23.12 4.79 -29.59
C PHE A 228 22.37 5.65 -30.60
N PHE A 229 22.52 5.32 -31.88
CA PHE A 229 21.98 6.13 -32.96
C PHE A 229 21.61 5.25 -34.15
N THR A 230 20.45 5.50 -34.74
CA THR A 230 20.00 4.83 -35.97
C THR A 230 18.99 5.68 -36.74
N ASN A 231 18.79 5.38 -38.02
CA ASN A 231 17.65 5.87 -38.79
C ASN A 231 16.34 5.22 -38.33
N GLY A 232 15.25 5.96 -38.38
CA GLY A 232 13.91 5.53 -37.99
C GLY A 232 13.27 6.39 -36.90
N SER A 233 12.05 6.05 -36.52
CA SER A 233 11.25 6.80 -35.54
C SER A 233 10.82 5.92 -34.38
N LEU A 234 10.82 6.46 -33.16
CA LEU A 234 10.27 5.82 -31.96
C LEU A 234 8.77 5.52 -32.05
N ASN A 235 8.06 6.17 -32.97
CA ASN A 235 6.64 5.90 -33.23
C ASN A 235 6.43 4.67 -34.14
N ASP A 236 7.50 4.13 -34.74
CA ASP A 236 7.45 2.87 -35.48
C ASP A 236 7.53 1.68 -34.50
N ILE A 237 6.58 0.76 -34.60
CA ILE A 237 6.52 -0.43 -33.74
C ILE A 237 7.69 -1.39 -33.96
N SER A 238 8.33 -1.34 -35.14
CA SER A 238 9.49 -2.15 -35.47
C SER A 238 10.81 -1.56 -34.95
N MET A 239 10.75 -0.34 -34.39
CA MET A 239 11.93 0.36 -33.93
C MET A 239 12.58 -0.36 -32.75
N THR A 240 13.86 -0.66 -32.90
CA THR A 240 14.65 -1.30 -31.86
C THR A 240 15.92 -0.51 -31.60
N LYS A 241 16.30 -0.42 -30.33
CA LYS A 241 17.56 0.19 -29.93
C LYS A 241 18.73 -0.66 -30.44
N PRO A 242 19.73 -0.09 -31.13
CA PRO A 242 20.93 -0.81 -31.54
C PRO A 242 21.65 -1.45 -30.35
N THR A 243 22.31 -2.59 -30.57
CA THR A 243 23.09 -3.28 -29.53
C THR A 243 24.46 -2.65 -29.30
N THR A 244 24.99 -1.93 -30.28
CA THR A 244 26.32 -1.33 -30.24
C THR A 244 26.19 0.19 -30.14
N PRO A 245 26.75 0.83 -29.10
CA PRO A 245 26.75 2.28 -29.00
C PRO A 245 27.72 2.89 -30.02
N VAL A 246 27.39 4.08 -30.52
CA VAL A 246 28.30 4.89 -31.35
C VAL A 246 29.31 5.65 -30.48
N ILE A 247 28.94 5.99 -29.24
CA ILE A 247 29.82 6.59 -28.24
C ILE A 247 29.68 5.83 -26.92
N GLN A 248 30.81 5.50 -26.30
CA GLN A 248 30.90 5.02 -24.94
C GLN A 248 31.98 5.83 -24.22
N VAL A 249 31.61 6.50 -23.13
CA VAL A 249 32.53 7.32 -22.35
C VAL A 249 32.26 7.19 -20.86
N ASN A 250 33.32 7.17 -20.05
CA ASN A 250 33.20 7.11 -18.61
C ASN A 250 33.19 8.52 -18.03
N LEU A 251 32.03 8.97 -17.55
CA LEU A 251 31.83 10.29 -16.93
C LEU A 251 32.15 10.31 -15.43
N SER A 252 32.70 9.24 -14.87
CA SER A 252 33.21 9.19 -13.49
C SER A 252 34.74 9.33 -13.41
N SER A 253 35.41 9.32 -14.57
CA SER A 253 36.86 9.44 -14.71
C SER A 253 37.42 10.67 -14.01
N GLN A 254 38.54 10.50 -13.29
CA GLN A 254 39.27 11.57 -12.60
C GLN A 254 40.51 12.01 -13.40
N GLU A 255 40.57 11.69 -14.69
CA GLU A 255 41.68 12.11 -15.53
C GLU A 255 41.79 13.66 -15.57
N PRO A 256 43.01 14.22 -15.56
CA PRO A 256 43.20 15.67 -15.58
C PRO A 256 42.49 16.34 -16.76
N GLY A 257 41.67 17.35 -16.48
CA GLY A 257 40.86 18.05 -17.48
C GLY A 257 39.44 17.51 -17.67
N PHE A 258 39.09 16.41 -16.99
CA PHE A 258 37.75 15.85 -17.01
C PHE A 258 36.90 16.34 -15.83
N VAL A 259 35.64 16.70 -16.06
CA VAL A 259 34.68 17.06 -15.01
C VAL A 259 33.66 15.93 -14.86
N PRO A 260 33.66 15.18 -13.75
CA PRO A 260 32.70 14.12 -13.53
C PRO A 260 31.26 14.64 -13.57
N LEU A 261 30.31 13.85 -14.09
CA LEU A 261 28.91 14.26 -14.16
C LEU A 261 28.36 14.67 -12.78
N ALA A 262 28.82 14.00 -11.71
CA ALA A 262 28.45 14.30 -10.32
C ALA A 262 28.88 15.68 -9.82
N GLN A 263 29.94 16.22 -10.40
CA GLN A 263 30.40 17.59 -10.12
C GLN A 263 29.75 18.59 -11.07
N LEU A 264 29.22 18.15 -12.21
CA LEU A 264 28.63 19.00 -13.24
C LEU A 264 27.18 19.39 -12.95
N VAL A 265 26.33 18.44 -12.51
CA VAL A 265 24.90 18.67 -12.31
C VAL A 265 24.59 19.24 -10.93
N ASP A 266 23.63 20.17 -10.86
CA ASP A 266 22.99 20.61 -9.62
C ASP A 266 21.88 19.61 -9.20
N ASP A 267 21.30 19.79 -8.02
CA ASP A 267 20.21 18.95 -7.50
C ASP A 267 19.04 18.83 -8.48
N TYR A 268 18.71 19.95 -9.13
CA TYR A 268 17.66 20.07 -10.14
C TYR A 268 18.18 20.77 -11.38
N MET A 269 17.93 20.18 -12.55
CA MET A 269 18.36 20.71 -13.84
C MET A 269 17.16 20.81 -14.80
N TYR A 270 17.19 21.75 -15.73
CA TYR A 270 16.36 21.65 -16.93
C TYR A 270 16.92 20.57 -17.84
N VAL A 271 16.04 19.80 -18.45
CA VAL A 271 16.38 18.80 -19.46
C VAL A 271 15.63 19.12 -20.73
N GLY A 272 16.28 19.00 -21.89
CA GLY A 272 15.61 19.15 -23.17
C GLY A 272 16.59 19.28 -24.31
N PHE A 273 16.25 20.14 -25.27
CA PHE A 273 16.98 20.33 -26.50
C PHE A 273 17.42 21.78 -26.66
N SER A 274 18.59 21.95 -27.27
CA SER A 274 19.17 23.23 -27.67
C SER A 274 19.54 23.15 -29.15
N SER A 275 19.36 24.23 -29.90
CA SER A 275 19.74 24.29 -31.30
C SER A 275 20.00 25.72 -31.70
N SER A 276 20.85 25.91 -32.69
CA SER A 276 21.08 27.21 -33.30
C SER A 276 21.28 27.13 -34.80
N THR A 277 21.15 28.30 -35.41
CA THR A 277 21.58 28.59 -36.77
C THR A 277 22.60 29.72 -36.73
N GLY A 278 23.52 29.71 -37.66
CA GLY A 278 24.57 30.69 -37.88
C GLY A 278 24.29 31.48 -39.14
N ILE A 279 25.27 31.59 -40.02
CA ILE A 279 25.09 32.19 -41.36
C ILE A 279 24.36 31.25 -42.31
N TYR A 280 24.50 29.94 -42.09
CA TYR A 280 23.71 28.90 -42.73
C TYR A 280 22.60 28.48 -41.79
N THR A 281 21.54 27.91 -42.36
CA THR A 281 20.33 27.59 -41.61
C THR A 281 19.87 26.18 -41.89
N GLU A 282 19.17 25.62 -40.92
CA GLU A 282 18.42 24.39 -41.03
C GLU A 282 17.23 24.43 -40.07
N LEU A 283 16.32 23.48 -40.26
CA LEU A 283 15.12 23.27 -39.48
C LEU A 283 15.30 21.99 -38.68
N ASN A 284 15.26 22.14 -37.35
CA ASN A 284 15.44 21.05 -36.40
C ASN A 284 14.07 20.67 -35.81
N HIS A 285 13.54 19.51 -36.21
CA HIS A 285 12.27 18.98 -35.71
C HIS A 285 12.49 17.93 -34.62
N ILE A 286 11.89 18.13 -33.44
CA ILE A 286 11.80 17.12 -32.39
C ILE A 286 10.43 16.45 -32.48
N LYS A 287 10.40 15.16 -32.81
CA LYS A 287 9.17 14.42 -33.17
C LYS A 287 8.69 13.47 -32.08
N ALA A 288 9.59 12.93 -31.27
CA ALA A 288 9.26 12.08 -30.14
C ALA A 288 10.34 12.22 -29.07
N TRP A 289 9.96 12.08 -27.80
CA TRP A 289 10.91 12.11 -26.68
C TRP A 289 10.39 11.32 -25.48
N MET A 290 11.24 10.45 -24.94
CA MET A 290 11.05 9.83 -23.64
C MET A 290 12.28 10.06 -22.78
N PHE A 291 12.06 10.17 -21.48
CA PHE A 291 13.11 10.42 -20.51
C PHE A 291 12.72 9.79 -19.18
N SER A 292 13.67 9.15 -18.52
CA SER A 292 13.51 8.67 -17.17
C SER A 292 14.78 8.82 -16.34
N THR A 293 14.60 9.03 -15.03
CA THR A 293 15.67 8.99 -14.03
C THR A 293 15.39 7.94 -12.97
N SER A 294 16.45 7.31 -12.49
CA SER A 294 16.42 6.41 -11.34
C SER A 294 17.58 6.74 -10.40
N PHE A 295 17.33 6.64 -9.11
CA PHE A 295 18.38 6.68 -8.10
C PHE A 295 18.62 5.24 -7.65
N GLU A 296 19.89 4.84 -7.56
CA GLU A 296 20.22 3.56 -6.95
C GLU A 296 19.65 3.51 -5.52
N PRO A 297 19.01 2.40 -5.10
CA PRO A 297 18.55 2.21 -3.74
C PRO A 297 19.75 1.97 -2.80
N GLY A 298 20.59 2.99 -2.64
CA GLY A 298 21.80 2.98 -1.82
C GLY A 298 21.99 4.33 -1.15
N ASN A 299 21.82 4.35 0.18
CA ASN A 299 21.99 5.51 1.07
C ASN A 299 20.93 6.63 0.97
N ILE A 300 19.66 6.28 0.76
CA ILE A 300 18.62 7.12 1.36
C ILE A 300 18.81 6.98 2.87
N GLN A 301 19.48 7.95 3.50
CA GLN A 301 19.26 8.21 4.92
C GLN A 301 17.80 8.64 5.04
N VAL A 302 16.88 7.66 5.03
CA VAL A 302 15.50 7.89 5.42
C VAL A 302 15.65 8.38 6.84
N THR A 303 15.53 9.69 7.03
CA THR A 303 15.69 10.34 8.34
C THR A 303 14.95 9.49 9.34
N GLN A 304 15.64 8.99 10.36
CA GLN A 304 15.09 8.05 11.34
C GLN A 304 13.77 8.54 11.98
N ILE A 305 13.46 9.83 11.82
CA ILE A 305 12.21 10.50 12.15
C ILE A 305 10.99 9.92 11.42
N VAL A 306 11.06 9.62 10.11
CA VAL A 306 9.88 9.15 9.34
C VAL A 306 9.53 7.70 9.69
N ILE A 307 10.56 6.86 9.83
CA ILE A 307 10.40 5.46 10.27
C ILE A 307 9.99 5.42 11.75
N GLY A 308 10.63 6.23 12.61
CA GLY A 308 10.32 6.32 14.03
C GLY A 308 8.89 6.78 14.30
N GLY A 309 8.39 7.78 13.57
CA GLY A 309 7.02 8.27 13.69
C GLY A 309 5.97 7.24 13.27
N SER A 310 6.22 6.53 12.16
CA SER A 310 5.30 5.51 11.64
C SER A 310 5.22 4.28 12.56
N VAL A 311 6.37 3.82 13.08
CA VAL A 311 6.43 2.70 14.02
C VAL A 311 5.75 3.05 15.35
N ALA A 312 6.00 4.25 15.89
CA ALA A 312 5.37 4.70 17.12
C ALA A 312 3.83 4.81 17.00
N GLY A 313 3.34 5.33 15.87
CA GLY A 313 1.90 5.43 15.59
C GLY A 313 1.21 4.07 15.55
N THR A 314 1.79 3.09 14.85
CA THR A 314 1.21 1.75 14.74
C THR A 314 1.22 1.00 16.08
N VAL A 315 2.30 1.11 16.86
CA VAL A 315 2.37 0.51 18.20
C VAL A 315 1.32 1.12 19.13
N ALA A 316 1.13 2.44 19.09
CA ALA A 316 0.10 3.11 19.88
C ALA A 316 -1.32 2.64 19.49
N LEU A 317 -1.60 2.50 18.19
CA LEU A 317 -2.91 2.10 17.69
C LEU A 317 -3.24 0.64 18.07
N VAL A 318 -2.28 -0.28 17.96
CA VAL A 318 -2.43 -1.66 18.43
C VAL A 318 -2.64 -1.71 19.95
N ALA A 319 -1.89 -0.93 20.72
CA ALA A 319 -2.08 -0.84 22.17
C ALA A 319 -3.49 -0.34 22.52
N ILE A 320 -4.01 0.68 21.83
CA ILE A 320 -5.37 1.21 22.02
C ILE A 320 -6.42 0.13 21.73
N VAL A 321 -6.28 -0.63 20.63
CA VAL A 321 -7.23 -1.69 20.27
C VAL A 321 -7.21 -2.82 21.32
N VAL A 322 -6.03 -3.27 21.74
CA VAL A 322 -5.89 -4.31 22.76
C VAL A 322 -6.47 -3.85 24.10
N LEU A 323 -6.16 -2.62 24.54
CA LEU A 323 -6.70 -2.05 25.76
C LEU A 323 -8.23 -1.89 25.69
N SER A 324 -8.78 -1.50 24.54
CA SER A 324 -10.23 -1.37 24.32
C SER A 324 -10.94 -2.73 24.41
N ILE A 325 -10.37 -3.78 23.81
CA ILE A 325 -10.90 -5.15 23.89
C ILE A 325 -10.83 -5.69 25.33
N CYS A 326 -9.71 -5.47 26.01
CA CYS A 326 -9.53 -5.87 27.41
C CYS A 326 -10.52 -5.14 28.33
N TRP A 327 -10.71 -3.84 28.12
CA TRP A 327 -11.64 -3.02 28.88
C TRP A 327 -13.09 -3.44 28.67
N TRP A 328 -13.50 -3.71 27.41
CA TRP A 328 -14.82 -4.23 27.10
C TRP A 328 -15.10 -5.58 27.79
N LYS A 329 -14.14 -6.52 27.75
CA LYS A 329 -14.28 -7.81 28.44
C LYS A 329 -14.37 -7.67 29.95
N TYR A 330 -13.68 -6.70 30.55
CA TYR A 330 -13.71 -6.45 31.98
C TYR A 330 -15.05 -5.87 32.46
N ARG A 331 -15.73 -5.07 31.63
CA ARG A 331 -16.98 -4.38 32.00
C ARG A 331 -18.27 -5.21 31.84
N HIS A 332 -18.23 -6.32 31.10
CA HIS A 332 -19.41 -7.12 30.78
C HIS A 332 -19.26 -8.59 31.25
N PRO A 333 -19.50 -8.91 32.54
CA PRO A 333 -19.50 -10.29 33.04
C PRO A 333 -20.69 -11.09 32.50
N LEU A 334 -20.52 -12.40 32.37
CA LEU A 334 -21.56 -13.32 31.92
C LEU A 334 -22.56 -13.58 33.05
N ARG A 335 -23.86 -13.49 32.78
CA ARG A 335 -24.92 -13.61 33.78
C ARG A 335 -25.41 -15.05 33.86
N ILE A 336 -25.24 -15.66 35.03
CA ILE A 336 -25.65 -17.03 35.31
C ILE A 336 -26.90 -16.98 36.18
N PHE A 337 -27.94 -17.71 35.77
CA PHE A 337 -29.13 -17.92 36.60
C PHE A 337 -29.21 -19.39 37.02
N VAL A 338 -29.30 -19.66 38.32
CA VAL A 338 -29.40 -21.02 38.87
C VAL A 338 -30.85 -21.27 39.30
N SER A 339 -31.55 -22.11 38.53
CA SER A 339 -32.92 -22.56 38.82
C SER A 339 -32.90 -23.85 39.64
N HIS A 340 -33.61 -23.88 40.77
CA HIS A 340 -33.68 -25.05 41.66
C HIS A 340 -34.99 -25.07 42.46
N THR A 341 -35.30 -26.23 43.08
CA THR A 341 -36.46 -26.36 43.97
C THR A 341 -36.07 -26.08 45.41
N GLY A 342 -36.74 -25.16 46.11
CA GLY A 342 -36.46 -24.85 47.52
C GLY A 342 -36.95 -25.88 48.56
N GLY A 343 -37.44 -27.04 48.11
CA GLY A 343 -38.20 -28.02 48.90
C GLY A 343 -37.45 -29.28 49.35
N GLU A 344 -36.15 -29.40 49.08
CA GLU A 344 -35.39 -30.62 49.40
C GLU A 344 -35.33 -30.88 50.91
N LYS A 345 -35.61 -32.13 51.31
CA LYS A 345 -35.48 -32.60 52.70
C LYS A 345 -34.12 -33.29 52.89
N GLY A 346 -33.42 -32.99 53.98
CA GLY A 346 -32.14 -33.62 54.35
C GLY A 346 -30.89 -32.85 53.91
N GLU A 347 -29.72 -33.50 53.95
CA GLU A 347 -28.37 -32.95 53.69
C GLU A 347 -28.22 -32.28 52.30
N LYS A 348 -29.11 -32.58 51.35
CA LYS A 348 -29.05 -32.12 49.95
C LYS A 348 -29.55 -30.69 49.71
N LYS A 349 -30.30 -30.11 50.67
CA LYS A 349 -30.87 -28.75 50.60
C LYS A 349 -29.85 -27.63 50.31
N ASN A 350 -28.58 -27.86 50.61
CA ASN A 350 -27.53 -26.85 50.51
C ASN A 350 -26.77 -26.87 49.18
N PHE A 351 -26.96 -27.88 48.32
CA PHE A 351 -26.19 -28.03 47.08
C PHE A 351 -26.28 -26.80 46.14
N PRO A 352 -27.46 -26.24 45.80
CA PRO A 352 -27.54 -25.04 44.96
C PRO A 352 -26.82 -23.83 45.57
N ILE A 353 -26.78 -23.75 46.90
CA ILE A 353 -26.09 -22.69 47.64
C ILE A 353 -24.58 -22.89 47.53
N HIS A 354 -24.08 -24.10 47.75
CA HIS A 354 -22.66 -24.44 47.61
C HIS A 354 -22.17 -24.22 46.18
N LEU A 355 -22.94 -24.64 45.18
CA LEU A 355 -22.64 -24.41 43.76
C LEU A 355 -22.53 -22.92 43.44
N SER A 356 -23.50 -22.10 43.87
CA SER A 356 -23.42 -20.66 43.61
C SER A 356 -22.29 -19.98 44.36
N ASN A 357 -22.00 -20.40 45.59
CA ASN A 357 -20.86 -19.88 46.34
C ASN A 357 -19.56 -20.22 45.60
N ALA A 358 -19.44 -21.43 45.05
CA ALA A 358 -18.30 -21.86 44.26
C ALA A 358 -18.17 -21.08 42.94
N LEU A 359 -19.28 -20.86 42.23
CA LEU A 359 -19.32 -20.03 41.00
C LEU A 359 -18.91 -18.58 41.26
N THR A 360 -19.20 -18.06 42.46
CA THR A 360 -18.88 -16.67 42.85
C THR A 360 -17.47 -16.53 43.44
N SER A 361 -17.01 -17.53 44.19
CA SER A 361 -15.78 -17.47 45.00
C SER A 361 -14.56 -18.11 44.31
N SER A 362 -14.75 -18.89 43.25
CA SER A 362 -13.64 -19.51 42.52
C SER A 362 -12.70 -18.45 41.95
N TRP A 363 -11.44 -18.47 42.39
CA TRP A 363 -10.41 -17.49 41.99
C TRP A 363 -10.18 -17.48 40.46
N ARG A 364 -10.40 -18.62 39.79
CA ARG A 364 -10.33 -18.78 38.32
C ARG A 364 -11.45 -18.04 37.58
N LEU A 365 -12.52 -17.67 38.28
CA LEU A 365 -13.77 -17.13 37.73
C LEU A 365 -14.13 -15.75 38.29
N LYS A 366 -13.31 -15.20 39.19
CA LYS A 366 -13.50 -13.90 39.83
C LYS A 366 -13.74 -12.80 38.77
N ASN A 367 -14.84 -12.06 38.94
CA ASN A 367 -15.33 -11.00 38.03
C ASN A 367 -15.78 -11.44 36.63
N ARG A 368 -15.84 -12.75 36.32
CA ARG A 368 -16.33 -13.24 35.01
C ARG A 368 -17.82 -13.53 35.01
N PHE A 369 -18.39 -13.82 36.17
CA PHE A 369 -19.78 -14.20 36.32
C PHE A 369 -20.53 -13.30 37.28
N ARG A 370 -21.78 -13.00 36.94
CA ARG A 370 -22.77 -12.48 37.87
C ARG A 370 -23.82 -13.57 38.07
N VAL A 371 -23.79 -14.20 39.24
CA VAL A 371 -24.63 -15.37 39.56
C VAL A 371 -25.87 -14.91 40.32
N PHE A 372 -27.03 -15.37 39.86
CA PHE A 372 -28.32 -15.19 40.51
C PHE A 372 -28.86 -16.56 40.90
N ILE A 373 -29.35 -16.69 42.13
CA ILE A 373 -30.04 -17.89 42.62
C ILE A 373 -31.43 -17.45 43.07
N ASP A 374 -32.45 -18.24 42.77
CA ASP A 374 -33.75 -18.11 43.43
C ASP A 374 -33.61 -18.39 44.95
N ARG A 375 -33.55 -17.33 45.77
CA ARG A 375 -33.27 -17.45 47.22
C ARG A 375 -34.46 -17.21 48.14
N LYS A 376 -35.70 -17.10 47.68
CA LYS A 376 -36.81 -16.75 48.59
C LYS A 376 -37.75 -17.92 48.87
N HIS A 377 -37.91 -18.22 50.17
CA HIS A 377 -39.07 -18.90 50.73
C HIS A 377 -40.34 -18.05 50.48
N LEU A 378 -40.84 -18.03 49.26
CA LEU A 378 -42.05 -17.33 48.87
C LEU A 378 -43.28 -18.11 49.36
N ARG A 379 -44.20 -17.44 50.07
CA ARG A 379 -45.46 -18.06 50.51
C ARG A 379 -46.23 -18.54 49.27
N ARG A 380 -46.69 -19.79 49.29
CA ARG A 380 -47.57 -20.41 48.29
C ARG A 380 -48.71 -19.42 47.94
N GLY A 381 -48.81 -19.00 46.68
CA GLY A 381 -49.89 -18.13 46.19
C GLY A 381 -49.55 -16.66 45.92
N THR A 382 -48.28 -16.24 46.04
CA THR A 382 -47.83 -14.90 45.59
C THR A 382 -47.57 -14.85 44.06
N PRO A 383 -47.66 -13.69 43.37
CA PRO A 383 -47.38 -13.57 41.92
C PRO A 383 -45.88 -13.70 41.60
N PHE A 384 -45.53 -14.07 40.36
CA PHE A 384 -44.13 -14.22 39.91
C PHE A 384 -43.40 -12.90 40.15
N PRO A 385 -42.31 -12.87 40.95
CA PRO A 385 -41.67 -11.60 41.27
C PRO A 385 -41.09 -10.93 40.01
N ASP A 386 -41.45 -9.67 39.75
CA ASP A 386 -40.89 -8.83 38.67
C ASP A 386 -39.34 -8.76 38.70
N GLU A 387 -38.76 -9.05 39.85
CA GLU A 387 -37.31 -9.17 40.06
C GLU A 387 -36.72 -10.39 39.32
N ILE A 388 -37.39 -11.55 39.36
CA ILE A 388 -36.91 -12.78 38.68
C ILE A 388 -37.05 -12.62 37.16
N GLN A 389 -38.14 -12.03 36.66
CA GLN A 389 -38.31 -11.80 35.22
C GLN A 389 -37.22 -10.87 34.65
N ARG A 390 -36.87 -9.81 35.39
CA ARG A 390 -35.81 -8.87 34.97
C ARG A 390 -34.43 -9.52 34.91
N GLU A 391 -34.15 -10.49 35.78
CA GLU A 391 -32.88 -11.21 35.76
C GLU A 391 -32.86 -12.34 34.71
N LEU A 392 -33.97 -13.06 34.53
CA LEU A 392 -34.11 -14.05 33.46
C LEU A 392 -33.98 -13.42 32.07
N ALA A 393 -34.57 -12.25 31.83
CA ALA A 393 -34.43 -11.52 30.56
C ALA A 393 -32.97 -11.18 30.20
N ARG A 394 -32.07 -11.27 31.18
CA ARG A 394 -30.66 -10.91 31.08
C ARG A 394 -29.73 -12.12 31.20
N VAL A 395 -30.26 -13.33 31.33
CA VAL A 395 -29.46 -14.55 31.50
C VAL A 395 -28.66 -14.86 30.24
N ASP A 396 -27.39 -15.19 30.40
CA ASP A 396 -26.53 -15.71 29.33
C ASP A 396 -26.37 -17.23 29.46
N LEU A 397 -26.35 -17.74 30.71
CA LEU A 397 -26.30 -19.18 31.01
C LEU A 397 -27.29 -19.53 32.13
N GLY A 398 -28.31 -20.32 31.81
CA GLY A 398 -29.21 -20.93 32.77
C GLY A 398 -28.67 -22.27 33.25
N ILE A 399 -28.46 -22.44 34.55
CA ILE A 399 -28.12 -23.72 35.17
C ILE A 399 -29.39 -24.26 35.82
N VAL A 400 -29.84 -25.44 35.41
CA VAL A 400 -31.09 -26.05 35.87
C VAL A 400 -30.77 -27.25 36.72
N VAL A 401 -31.01 -27.17 38.04
CA VAL A 401 -30.80 -28.29 38.96
C VAL A 401 -32.02 -29.20 38.92
N VAL A 402 -31.90 -30.33 38.23
CA VAL A 402 -33.02 -31.24 37.93
C VAL A 402 -33.19 -32.25 39.06
N THR A 403 -34.25 -32.06 39.83
CA THR A 403 -34.71 -33.01 40.86
C THR A 403 -36.12 -33.49 40.59
N ARG A 404 -36.58 -34.52 41.32
CA ARG A 404 -37.96 -35.00 41.21
C ARG A 404 -38.97 -33.91 41.58
N GLU A 405 -38.64 -33.12 42.60
CA GLU A 405 -39.46 -32.02 43.10
C GLU A 405 -39.46 -30.80 42.16
N PHE A 406 -38.48 -30.67 41.26
CA PHE A 406 -38.38 -29.59 40.28
C PHE A 406 -39.64 -29.49 39.41
N PHE A 407 -40.06 -30.62 38.86
CA PHE A 407 -41.24 -30.69 38.00
C PHE A 407 -42.56 -30.53 38.76
N GLU A 408 -42.53 -30.60 40.09
CA GLU A 408 -43.69 -30.37 40.96
C GLU A 408 -43.79 -28.91 41.45
N GLY A 409 -42.74 -28.12 41.21
CA GLY A 409 -42.68 -26.71 41.59
C GLY A 409 -43.32 -25.79 40.54
N LYS A 410 -44.17 -24.87 40.97
CA LYS A 410 -44.73 -23.84 40.08
C LYS A 410 -43.65 -22.90 39.53
N TRP A 411 -42.74 -22.41 40.38
CA TRP A 411 -41.72 -21.43 40.01
C TRP A 411 -40.59 -22.00 39.12
N PRO A 412 -39.96 -23.15 39.46
CA PRO A 412 -38.87 -23.66 38.64
C PRO A 412 -39.30 -24.03 37.22
N MET A 413 -40.55 -24.48 37.05
CA MET A 413 -41.12 -24.73 35.72
C MET A 413 -41.32 -23.45 34.90
N MET A 414 -41.74 -22.35 35.53
CA MET A 414 -41.82 -21.05 34.85
C MET A 414 -40.43 -20.53 34.45
N GLU A 415 -39.43 -20.69 35.31
CA GLU A 415 -38.05 -20.31 35.02
C GLU A 415 -37.50 -21.10 33.83
N LEU A 416 -37.71 -22.42 33.82
CA LEU A 416 -37.29 -23.28 32.72
C LEU A 416 -37.97 -22.89 31.40
N ALA A 417 -39.29 -22.73 31.41
CA ALA A 417 -40.04 -22.33 30.21
C ALA A 417 -39.55 -21.00 29.64
N GLU A 418 -39.29 -20.01 30.50
CA GLU A 418 -38.77 -18.71 30.07
C GLU A 418 -37.33 -18.81 29.54
N MET A 419 -36.45 -19.59 30.20
CA MET A 419 -35.09 -19.82 29.70
C MET A 419 -35.08 -20.51 28.34
N VAL A 420 -35.94 -21.52 28.14
CA VAL A 420 -36.08 -22.22 26.85
C VAL A 420 -36.61 -21.28 25.77
N LYS A 421 -37.59 -20.44 26.09
CA LYS A 421 -38.11 -19.41 25.19
C LYS A 421 -37.03 -18.40 24.79
N LEU A 422 -36.22 -17.94 25.74
CA LEU A 422 -35.09 -17.04 25.47
C LEU A 422 -34.01 -17.71 24.62
N GLN A 423 -33.69 -18.98 24.89
CA GLN A 423 -32.77 -19.77 24.08
C GLN A 423 -33.28 -19.98 22.65
N PHE A 424 -34.58 -20.21 22.47
CA PHE A 424 -35.20 -20.33 21.15
C PHE A 424 -35.10 -19.01 20.36
N ASN A 425 -35.39 -17.88 21.01
CA ASN A 425 -35.33 -16.57 20.36
C ASN A 425 -33.89 -16.09 20.11
N GLU A 426 -32.96 -16.42 21.00
CA GLU A 426 -31.57 -15.97 20.96
C GLU A 426 -30.56 -17.11 21.18
N PRO A 427 -30.48 -18.09 20.25
CA PRO A 427 -29.70 -19.32 20.43
C PRO A 427 -28.19 -19.07 20.47
N ALA A 428 -27.74 -17.90 20.00
CA ALA A 428 -26.35 -17.47 20.08
C ALA A 428 -25.99 -16.83 21.43
N ARG A 429 -26.99 -16.30 22.18
CA ARG A 429 -26.80 -15.56 23.43
C ARG A 429 -27.03 -16.43 24.65
N VAL A 430 -28.12 -17.19 24.68
CA VAL A 430 -28.55 -17.95 25.86
C VAL A 430 -28.18 -19.41 25.73
N ARG A 431 -27.59 -19.99 26.77
CA ARG A 431 -27.37 -21.44 26.89
C ARG A 431 -28.02 -21.98 28.15
N ILE A 432 -28.43 -23.24 28.10
CA ILE A 432 -28.98 -23.96 29.25
C ILE A 432 -28.06 -25.14 29.57
N LEU A 433 -27.72 -25.31 30.83
CA LEU A 433 -26.95 -26.43 31.37
C LEU A 433 -27.83 -27.20 32.36
N PRO A 434 -28.41 -28.35 31.96
CA PRO A 434 -29.08 -29.24 32.89
C PRO A 434 -28.07 -29.95 33.81
N LEU A 435 -28.36 -29.93 35.11
CA LEU A 435 -27.67 -30.74 36.11
C LEU A 435 -28.65 -31.83 36.58
N PHE A 436 -28.51 -33.04 36.05
CA PHE A 436 -29.37 -34.18 36.34
C PHE A 436 -29.06 -34.75 37.73
N TYR A 437 -29.58 -34.09 38.76
CA TYR A 437 -29.20 -34.32 40.15
C TYR A 437 -29.89 -35.53 40.78
N THR A 438 -31.21 -35.69 40.62
CA THR A 438 -31.94 -36.89 41.14
C THR A 438 -32.66 -37.69 40.06
N LEU A 439 -32.68 -37.22 38.82
CA LEU A 439 -33.42 -37.82 37.72
C LEU A 439 -32.59 -37.79 36.45
N LYS A 440 -32.54 -38.93 35.75
CA LYS A 440 -31.91 -39.04 34.44
C LYS A 440 -32.89 -38.63 33.32
N PRO A 441 -32.39 -38.21 32.14
CA PRO A 441 -33.24 -37.84 31.00
C PRO A 441 -34.30 -38.90 30.63
N GLY A 442 -33.94 -40.19 30.68
CA GLY A 442 -34.86 -41.29 30.38
C GLY A 442 -36.03 -41.41 31.36
N GLU A 443 -35.79 -41.17 32.65
CA GLU A 443 -36.83 -41.20 33.69
C GLU A 443 -37.80 -40.02 33.54
N ILE A 444 -37.28 -38.85 33.17
CA ILE A 444 -38.10 -37.65 32.94
C ILE A 444 -39.03 -37.88 31.74
N ARG A 445 -38.53 -38.49 30.66
CA ARG A 445 -39.36 -38.84 29.48
C ARG A 445 -40.45 -39.84 29.81
N SER A 446 -40.19 -40.82 30.68
CA SER A 446 -41.23 -41.73 31.18
C SER A 446 -42.33 -40.98 31.93
N LEU A 447 -41.95 -40.06 32.83
CA LEU A 447 -42.91 -39.25 33.60
C LEU A 447 -43.78 -38.35 32.74
N LEU A 448 -43.23 -37.83 31.63
CA LEU A 448 -43.99 -37.09 30.62
C LEU A 448 -44.97 -38.00 29.87
N THR A 449 -44.54 -39.21 29.50
CA THR A 449 -45.36 -40.15 28.70
C THR A 449 -46.55 -40.68 29.49
N ASP A 450 -46.37 -40.89 30.80
CA ASP A 450 -47.40 -41.41 31.70
C ASP A 450 -48.46 -40.35 32.11
N GLY A 451 -48.35 -39.11 31.61
CA GLY A 451 -49.33 -38.03 31.84
C GLY A 451 -49.34 -37.44 33.26
N MET A 452 -48.46 -37.94 34.15
CA MET A 452 -48.45 -37.59 35.58
C MET A 452 -48.06 -36.13 35.83
N LEU A 453 -47.13 -35.59 35.05
CA LEU A 453 -46.65 -34.21 35.20
C LEU A 453 -47.70 -33.21 34.68
N GLN A 454 -48.30 -33.51 33.53
CA GLN A 454 -49.35 -32.72 32.89
C GLN A 454 -50.55 -32.53 33.83
N ALA A 455 -51.00 -33.63 34.44
CA ALA A 455 -52.11 -33.58 35.40
C ALA A 455 -51.77 -32.74 36.64
N LYS A 456 -50.49 -32.66 37.04
CA LYS A 456 -50.03 -31.80 38.13
C LYS A 456 -49.96 -30.33 37.70
N TRP A 457 -49.40 -30.02 36.54
CA TRP A 457 -49.28 -28.65 36.02
C TRP A 457 -50.64 -28.02 35.75
N ALA A 458 -51.58 -28.78 35.19
CA ALA A 458 -52.96 -28.32 34.97
C ALA A 458 -53.64 -27.88 36.27
N LYS A 459 -53.33 -28.55 37.41
CA LYS A 459 -53.85 -28.19 38.73
C LYS A 459 -53.17 -26.97 39.36
N MET A 460 -52.02 -26.53 38.84
CA MET A 460 -51.27 -25.36 39.34
C MET A 460 -51.70 -24.05 38.67
N ALA A 461 -52.49 -24.13 37.59
CA ALA A 461 -53.01 -22.97 36.88
C ALA A 461 -53.98 -22.17 37.78
N THR A 462 -53.86 -20.84 37.74
CA THR A 462 -54.68 -19.93 38.54
C THR A 462 -55.11 -18.75 37.68
N ALA A 463 -56.23 -18.08 38.00
CA ALA A 463 -56.73 -16.94 37.21
C ALA A 463 -55.69 -15.81 37.01
N ASN A 464 -54.80 -15.60 37.97
CA ASN A 464 -53.75 -14.57 37.88
C ASN A 464 -52.46 -15.06 37.19
N HIS A 465 -52.32 -16.35 36.93
CA HIS A 465 -51.14 -16.98 36.31
C HIS A 465 -51.61 -18.20 35.50
N PRO A 466 -52.01 -18.01 34.23
CA PRO A 466 -52.31 -19.13 33.34
C PRO A 466 -51.04 -19.95 33.11
N ILE A 467 -51.16 -21.27 33.16
CA ILE A 467 -50.08 -22.18 32.82
C ILE A 467 -50.43 -22.79 31.47
N ASP A 468 -49.55 -22.61 30.49
CA ASP A 468 -49.61 -23.36 29.24
C ASP A 468 -48.89 -24.70 29.46
N VAL A 469 -49.68 -25.77 29.60
CA VAL A 469 -49.17 -27.12 29.85
C VAL A 469 -48.29 -27.58 28.68
N GLN A 470 -48.61 -27.20 27.44
CA GLN A 470 -47.82 -27.55 26.27
C GLN A 470 -46.45 -26.89 26.33
N CYS A 471 -46.40 -25.61 26.69
CA CYS A 471 -45.13 -24.88 26.85
C CYS A 471 -44.21 -25.54 27.89
N TYR A 472 -44.77 -26.12 28.96
CA TYR A 472 -44.00 -26.86 29.95
C TYR A 472 -43.50 -28.20 29.42
N GLU A 473 -44.32 -28.94 28.68
CA GLU A 473 -43.89 -30.18 28.02
C GLU A 473 -42.70 -29.91 27.08
N ASP A 474 -42.84 -28.95 26.18
CA ASP A 474 -41.82 -28.58 25.20
C ASP A 474 -40.50 -28.18 25.90
N ALA A 475 -40.59 -27.43 27.00
CA ALA A 475 -39.43 -27.01 27.77
C ALA A 475 -38.71 -28.18 28.46
N VAL A 476 -39.45 -29.16 28.98
CA VAL A 476 -38.86 -30.37 29.60
C VAL A 476 -38.27 -31.29 28.54
N GLU A 477 -38.94 -31.47 27.40
CA GLU A 477 -38.38 -32.23 26.27
C GLU A 477 -37.06 -31.61 25.80
N LYS A 478 -37.03 -30.28 25.65
CA LYS A 478 -35.82 -29.55 25.28
C LYS A 478 -34.70 -29.78 26.30
N LEU A 479 -35.00 -29.69 27.60
CA LEU A 479 -34.04 -29.95 28.67
C LEU A 479 -33.44 -31.36 28.59
N CYS A 480 -34.22 -32.36 28.20
CA CYS A 480 -33.78 -33.76 28.08
C CYS A 480 -32.92 -34.07 26.84
N ILE A 481 -32.73 -33.10 25.94
CA ILE A 481 -31.91 -33.23 24.73
C ILE A 481 -30.63 -32.38 24.86
N GLU A 482 -30.60 -31.40 25.76
CA GLU A 482 -29.42 -30.60 26.04
C GLU A 482 -28.30 -31.43 26.70
N ASN A 483 -27.05 -31.08 26.39
CA ASN A 483 -25.88 -31.70 27.02
C ASN A 483 -25.81 -31.25 28.49
N GLY A 484 -26.12 -32.15 29.42
CA GLY A 484 -26.10 -31.89 30.86
C GLY A 484 -24.99 -32.64 31.61
N VAL A 485 -24.90 -32.37 32.91
CA VAL A 485 -24.02 -33.09 33.84
C VAL A 485 -24.88 -34.03 34.67
N GLU A 486 -24.59 -35.33 34.66
CA GLU A 486 -25.33 -36.34 35.45
C GLU A 486 -24.69 -36.56 36.82
N TYR A 487 -25.49 -36.54 37.88
CA TYR A 487 -25.02 -36.89 39.23
C TYR A 487 -25.09 -38.40 39.43
N ASN A 488 -23.94 -39.04 39.64
CA ASN A 488 -23.87 -40.48 39.88
C ASN A 488 -23.96 -40.81 41.38
N TYR A 489 -25.11 -41.34 41.81
CA TYR A 489 -25.34 -41.74 43.21
C TYR A 489 -24.45 -42.90 43.71
N SER A 490 -23.92 -43.70 42.80
CA SER A 490 -23.13 -44.90 43.16
C SER A 490 -21.66 -44.63 43.45
N ASP A 491 -21.15 -43.45 43.12
CA ASP A 491 -19.84 -42.94 43.58
C ASP A 491 -20.08 -41.97 44.74
N LEU A 492 -19.91 -42.43 45.98
CA LEU A 492 -19.93 -41.57 47.19
C LEU A 492 -18.65 -40.72 47.29
N SER A 493 -18.24 -40.06 46.20
CA SER A 493 -17.25 -38.99 46.28
C SER A 493 -17.94 -37.67 46.63
N HIS A 494 -17.19 -36.78 47.27
CA HIS A 494 -17.72 -35.66 48.04
C HIS A 494 -18.37 -34.61 47.11
N GLU A 495 -19.44 -33.94 47.54
CA GLU A 495 -20.19 -32.90 46.79
C GLU A 495 -19.26 -31.86 46.10
N GLU A 496 -18.10 -31.60 46.68
CA GLU A 496 -17.05 -30.72 46.16
C GLU A 496 -16.49 -31.15 44.79
N GLU A 497 -16.33 -32.46 44.53
CA GLU A 497 -15.81 -32.97 43.25
C GLU A 497 -16.80 -32.72 42.10
N TYR A 498 -18.09 -32.90 42.39
CA TYR A 498 -19.15 -32.61 41.43
C TYR A 498 -19.26 -31.10 41.15
N ILE A 499 -19.10 -30.26 42.17
CA ILE A 499 -19.02 -28.81 41.98
C ILE A 499 -17.82 -28.46 41.09
N ASP A 500 -16.65 -29.08 41.27
CA ASP A 500 -15.48 -28.83 40.41
C ASP A 500 -15.72 -29.24 38.94
N GLU A 501 -16.43 -30.35 38.70
CA GLU A 501 -16.85 -30.76 37.36
C GLU A 501 -17.78 -29.73 36.71
N ILE A 502 -18.79 -29.26 37.44
CA ILE A 502 -19.68 -28.19 36.96
C ILE A 502 -18.88 -26.93 36.66
N LEU A 503 -17.93 -26.54 37.51
CA LEU A 503 -17.10 -25.36 37.28
C LEU A 503 -16.22 -25.50 36.03
N LYS A 504 -15.68 -26.70 35.75
CA LYS A 504 -14.95 -27.00 34.50
C LYS A 504 -15.85 -26.84 33.29
N GLU A 505 -17.08 -27.34 33.37
CA GLU A 505 -18.04 -27.31 32.29
C GLU A 505 -18.54 -25.86 32.01
N VAL A 506 -18.91 -25.12 33.05
CA VAL A 506 -19.24 -23.69 32.96
C VAL A 506 -18.06 -22.89 32.39
N SER A 507 -16.82 -23.23 32.76
CA SER A 507 -15.61 -22.60 32.20
C SER A 507 -15.37 -22.95 30.73
N ARG A 508 -15.76 -24.15 30.28
CA ARG A 508 -15.74 -24.56 28.87
C ARG A 508 -16.77 -23.77 28.07
N MET A 509 -18.02 -23.76 28.54
CA MET A 509 -19.12 -23.02 27.91
C MET A 509 -18.81 -21.51 27.83
N TYR A 510 -18.23 -20.91 28.87
CA TYR A 510 -17.78 -19.52 28.85
C TYR A 510 -16.77 -19.23 27.72
N ARG A 511 -15.80 -20.13 27.51
CA ARG A 511 -14.79 -19.97 26.44
C ARG A 511 -15.44 -20.06 25.06
N GLU A 512 -16.42 -20.92 24.87
CA GLU A 512 -17.15 -21.06 23.60
C GLU A 512 -18.02 -19.84 23.30
N MET A 513 -18.77 -19.34 24.29
CA MET A 513 -19.59 -18.14 24.15
C MET A 513 -18.75 -16.89 23.85
N ARG A 514 -17.45 -16.88 24.19
CA ARG A 514 -16.51 -15.77 23.93
C ARG A 514 -15.59 -15.96 22.71
N LYS A 515 -15.66 -17.10 22.02
CA LYS A 515 -14.82 -17.44 20.85
C LYS A 515 -15.43 -17.09 19.50
N LYS A 516 -16.71 -16.70 19.44
CA LYS A 516 -17.31 -16.26 18.18
C LYS A 516 -16.74 -14.88 17.78
N PRO A 517 -16.35 -14.69 16.51
CA PRO A 517 -15.73 -13.46 16.01
C PRO A 517 -16.64 -12.25 16.14
#